data_AF-A0A357N978-F1
#
_entry.id   AF-A0A357N978-F1
#
_cell.length_a   1.000
_cell.length_b   1.000
_cell.length_c   1.000
_cell.angle_alpha   90.00
_cell.angle_beta   90.00
_cell.angle_gamma   90.00
#
_symmetry.space_group_name_H-M   'P 1'
#
loop_
_entity.id
_entity.type
_entity.pdbx_description
1 polymer ?
#
loop_
_entity_poly.entity_id
_entity_poly.type
_entity_poly.pdbx_seq_one_letter_code
_entity_poly.pdbx_strand_id
1 'polypeptide(L)'
;ARKKMQTLLITEDFGGQLMWTMSIENYMGYQYITGPELMEKFKNQMEQYGVEQRAGRVLRVEKQAAAFLLHMEDGGFYEGKTIIIATGKRPRMLNVPGEERLKGRGVSYCAT
;
A
#
# COMPACT_ATOMS: atom_id res chain seq x y z
N ALA A 1 -9.21 -13.13 -6.40
CA ALA A 1 -10.51 -12.47 -6.16
C ALA A 1 -11.50 -12.56 -7.34
N ARG A 2 -11.69 -11.53 -8.18
CA ARG A 2 -12.78 -11.47 -9.22
C ARG A 2 -12.70 -12.56 -10.31
N LYS A 3 -11.49 -12.99 -10.66
CA LYS A 3 -11.24 -14.11 -11.59
C LYS A 3 -11.04 -15.45 -10.87
N LYS A 4 -11.47 -15.55 -9.60
CA LYS A 4 -11.36 -16.74 -8.75
C LYS A 4 -9.95 -17.29 -8.53
N MET A 5 -8.91 -16.48 -8.75
CA MET A 5 -7.55 -16.80 -8.29
C MET A 5 -7.49 -16.66 -6.76
N GLN A 6 -6.77 -17.57 -6.10
CA GLN A 6 -6.32 -17.39 -4.72
C GLN A 6 -5.38 -16.19 -4.68
N THR A 7 -5.64 -15.24 -3.80
CA THR A 7 -4.96 -13.94 -3.80
C THR A 7 -4.65 -13.55 -2.36
N LEU A 8 -3.37 -13.32 -2.09
CA LEU A 8 -2.84 -12.82 -0.83
C LEU A 8 -2.23 -11.44 -1.07
N LEU A 9 -2.63 -10.46 -0.24
CA LEU A 9 -2.00 -9.16 -0.14
C LEU A 9 -1.09 -9.14 1.09
N ILE A 10 0.19 -8.86 0.89
CA ILE A 10 1.17 -8.69 1.97
C ILE A 10 1.55 -7.20 2.02
N THR A 11 1.44 -6.57 3.18
CA THR A 11 1.83 -5.17 3.36
C THR A 11 2.24 -4.85 4.80
N GLU A 12 3.19 -3.92 4.97
CA GLU A 12 3.58 -3.41 6.30
C GLU A 12 2.50 -2.47 6.87
N ASP A 13 1.93 -1.64 6.00
CA ASP A 13 0.87 -0.70 6.34
C ASP A 13 -0.26 -0.75 5.31
N PHE A 14 -1.50 -0.72 5.79
CA PHE A 14 -2.66 -0.60 4.92
C PHE A 14 -2.87 0.87 4.56
N GLY A 15 -2.74 1.17 3.27
CA GLY A 15 -3.04 2.47 2.69
C GLY A 15 -1.87 3.28 2.19
N GLY A 16 -0.64 2.91 2.55
CA GLY A 16 0.56 3.55 2.01
C GLY A 16 0.56 5.05 2.26
N GLN A 17 1.03 5.79 1.25
CA GLN A 17 1.19 7.25 1.35
C GLN A 17 -0.16 8.00 1.51
N LEU A 18 -1.27 7.39 1.10
CA LEU A 18 -2.59 8.03 1.21
C LEU A 18 -2.99 8.26 2.67
N MET A 19 -2.49 7.45 3.60
CA MET A 19 -2.78 7.62 5.03
C MET A 19 -2.34 8.98 5.59
N TRP A 20 -1.43 9.69 4.91
CA TRP A 20 -0.96 11.02 5.31
C TRP A 20 -1.57 12.15 4.48
N THR A 21 -2.48 11.83 3.54
CA THR A 21 -3.07 12.78 2.61
C THR A 21 -4.39 13.30 3.17
N MET A 22 -4.44 14.59 3.49
CA MET A 22 -5.59 15.20 4.17
C MET A 22 -6.75 15.50 3.22
N SER A 23 -6.48 15.81 1.95
CA SER A 23 -7.48 16.12 0.94
C SER A 23 -7.06 15.55 -0.40
N ILE A 24 -8.01 14.90 -1.08
CA ILE A 24 -7.87 14.34 -2.42
C ILE A 24 -9.05 14.84 -3.23
N GLU A 25 -8.75 15.63 -4.27
CA GLU A 25 -9.74 16.24 -5.17
C GLU A 25 -9.59 15.74 -6.61
N ASN A 26 -8.61 14.87 -6.84
CA ASN A 26 -8.22 14.36 -8.16
C ASN A 26 -8.44 12.85 -8.33
N TYR A 27 -9.18 12.20 -7.44
CA TYR A 27 -9.64 10.83 -7.63
C TYR A 27 -11.04 10.83 -8.26
N MET A 28 -11.10 10.51 -9.55
CA MET A 28 -12.36 10.51 -10.32
C MET A 28 -13.49 9.75 -9.60
N GLY A 29 -14.66 10.38 -9.49
CA GLY A 29 -15.80 9.88 -8.73
C GLY A 29 -15.96 10.53 -7.36
N TYR A 30 -14.95 11.25 -6.86
CA TYR A 30 -15.05 12.10 -5.67
C TYR A 30 -14.62 13.52 -6.02
N GLN A 31 -15.44 14.50 -5.67
CA GLN A 31 -15.03 15.92 -5.70
C GLN A 31 -14.06 16.23 -4.57
N TYR A 32 -14.26 15.57 -3.42
CA TYR A 32 -13.39 15.63 -2.26
C TYR A 32 -13.50 14.32 -1.50
N ILE A 33 -12.37 13.77 -1.08
CA ILE A 33 -12.27 12.65 -0.13
C ILE A 33 -10.95 12.73 0.64
N THR A 34 -10.92 12.28 1.88
CA THR A 34 -9.65 12.15 2.61
C THR A 34 -8.94 10.84 2.25
N GLY A 35 -7.62 10.78 2.44
CA GLY A 35 -6.87 9.55 2.22
C GLY A 35 -7.38 8.34 3.03
N PRO A 36 -7.61 8.47 4.35
CA PRO A 36 -8.18 7.40 5.16
C PRO A 36 -9.56 6.92 4.68
N GLU A 37 -10.47 7.82 4.31
CA GLU A 37 -11.80 7.44 3.80
C GLU A 37 -11.71 6.66 2.49
N LEU A 38 -10.84 7.09 1.57
CA LEU A 38 -10.65 6.37 0.31
C LEU A 38 -10.06 4.97 0.55
N MET A 39 -9.13 4.85 1.49
CA MET A 39 -8.51 3.58 1.84
C MET A 39 -9.47 2.60 2.51
N GLU A 40 -10.37 3.11 3.36
CA GLU A 40 -11.45 2.29 3.94
C GLU A 40 -12.35 1.71 2.83
N LYS A 41 -12.69 2.51 1.81
CA LYS A 41 -13.47 2.02 0.66
C LYS A 41 -12.74 0.91 -0.11
N PHE A 42 -11.43 1.04 -0.31
CA PHE A 42 -10.63 -0.02 -0.95
C PHE A 42 -10.56 -1.28 -0.08
N LYS A 43 -10.40 -1.14 1.23
CA LYS A 43 -10.42 -2.27 2.17
C LYS A 43 -11.75 -3.02 2.11
N ASN A 44 -12.87 -2.30 2.17
CA ASN A 44 -14.21 -2.88 2.07
C ASN A 44 -14.41 -3.62 0.74
N GLN A 45 -13.89 -3.07 -0.36
CA GLN A 45 -13.92 -3.75 -1.66
C GLN A 45 -13.10 -5.06 -1.65
N MET A 46 -11.91 -5.07 -1.06
CA MET A 46 -11.09 -6.27 -0.95
C MET A 46 -11.75 -7.35 -0.11
N GLU A 47 -12.35 -6.97 1.02
CA GLU A 47 -13.10 -7.87 1.89
C GLU A 47 -14.32 -8.47 1.19
N GLN A 48 -15.06 -7.67 0.41
CA GLN A 48 -16.19 -8.15 -0.40
C GLN A 48 -15.79 -9.29 -1.36
N TYR A 49 -14.54 -9.28 -1.86
CA TYR A 49 -14.02 -10.33 -2.73
C TYR A 49 -13.20 -11.41 -2.01
N GLY A 50 -13.14 -11.37 -0.68
CA GLY A 50 -12.42 -12.35 0.14
C GLY A 50 -10.92 -12.38 -0.14
N VAL A 51 -10.29 -11.23 -0.41
CA VAL A 51 -8.83 -11.16 -0.56
C VAL A 51 -8.20 -11.33 0.82
N GLU A 52 -7.32 -12.32 0.95
CA GLU A 52 -6.57 -12.54 2.18
C GLU A 52 -5.53 -11.43 2.36
N GLN A 53 -5.37 -10.99 3.60
CA GLN A 53 -4.54 -9.85 3.97
C GLN A 53 -3.57 -10.29 5.07
N ARG A 54 -2.27 -10.12 4.82
CA ARG A 54 -1.20 -10.39 5.79
C ARG A 54 -0.41 -9.12 6.05
N ALA A 55 -0.40 -8.71 7.31
CA ALA A 55 0.52 -7.69 7.77
C ALA A 55 1.94 -8.28 7.84
N GLY A 56 2.92 -7.59 7.25
CA GLY A 56 4.32 -7.98 7.30
C GLY A 56 5.14 -7.46 6.12
N ARG A 57 6.45 -7.65 6.22
CA ARG A 57 7.42 -7.21 5.23
C ARG A 57 8.03 -8.39 4.49
N VAL A 58 8.06 -8.31 3.17
CA VAL A 58 8.84 -9.23 2.32
C VAL A 58 10.27 -8.69 2.24
N LEU A 59 11.25 -9.48 2.66
CA LEU A 59 12.67 -9.11 2.61
C LEU A 59 13.32 -9.53 1.29
N ARG A 60 12.89 -10.66 0.73
CA ARG A 60 13.50 -11.24 -0.48
C ARG A 60 12.48 -12.00 -1.30
N VAL A 61 12.62 -11.87 -2.61
CA VAL A 61 11.85 -12.62 -3.60
C VAL A 61 12.82 -13.50 -4.38
N GLU A 62 12.56 -14.80 -4.40
CA GLU A 62 13.34 -15.77 -5.15
C GLU A 62 12.50 -16.39 -6.25
N LYS A 63 12.99 -16.34 -7.49
CA LYS A 63 12.36 -17.05 -8.60
C LYS A 63 12.80 -18.51 -8.57
N GLN A 64 11.84 -19.40 -8.49
CA GLN A 64 12.01 -20.83 -8.65
C GLN A 64 11.47 -21.27 -10.04
N ALA A 65 11.57 -22.55 -10.37
CA ALA A 65 11.23 -23.05 -11.70
C ALA A 65 9.78 -22.76 -12.13
N ALA A 66 8.81 -22.91 -11.21
CA ALA A 66 7.38 -22.76 -11.50
C ALA A 66 6.66 -21.72 -10.61
N ALA A 67 7.38 -21.07 -9.69
CA ALA A 67 6.80 -20.16 -8.71
C ALA A 67 7.84 -19.14 -8.20
N PHE A 68 7.37 -18.22 -7.36
CA PHE A 68 8.18 -17.29 -6.59
C PHE A 68 8.04 -17.62 -5.11
N LEU A 69 9.18 -17.63 -4.41
CA LEU A 69 9.24 -17.75 -2.96
C LEU A 69 9.49 -16.37 -2.35
N LEU A 70 8.62 -15.97 -1.44
CA LEU A 70 8.68 -14.71 -0.69
C LEU A 70 9.18 -15.00 0.71
N HIS A 71 10.31 -14.43 1.08
CA HIS A 71 10.88 -14.54 2.42
C HIS A 71 10.40 -13.35 3.26
N MET A 72 9.75 -13.64 4.38
CA MET A 72 9.19 -12.65 5.29
C MET A 72 10.21 -12.24 6.35
N GLU A 73 10.03 -11.04 6.91
CA GLU A 73 10.86 -10.55 8.01
C GLU A 73 10.71 -11.36 9.31
N ASP A 74 9.53 -11.95 9.54
CA ASP A 74 9.25 -12.82 10.69
C ASP A 74 9.83 -14.25 10.53
N GLY A 75 10.60 -14.50 9.47
CA GLY A 75 11.16 -15.81 9.15
C GLY A 75 10.19 -16.75 8.43
N GLY A 76 8.93 -16.34 8.24
CA GLY A 76 7.96 -17.07 7.43
C GLY A 76 8.25 -17.00 5.94
N PHE A 77 7.52 -17.79 5.16
CA PHE A 77 7.59 -17.72 3.70
C PHE A 77 6.23 -17.95 3.06
N TYR A 78 6.06 -17.38 1.86
CA TYR A 78 4.90 -17.60 1.00
C TYR A 78 5.34 -17.99 -0.40
N GLU A 79 4.57 -18.83 -1.05
CA GLU A 79 4.80 -19.23 -2.44
C GLU A 79 3.65 -18.76 -3.33
N GLY A 80 3.98 -18.25 -4.52
CA GLY A 80 2.99 -17.84 -5.51
C GLY A 80 3.51 -17.99 -6.94
N LYS A 81 2.65 -18.41 -7.86
CA LYS A 81 2.99 -18.54 -9.29
C LYS A 81 3.29 -17.20 -9.96
N THR A 82 2.67 -16.14 -9.45
CA THR A 82 2.77 -14.77 -9.97
C THR A 82 2.89 -13.82 -8.79
N ILE A 83 3.72 -12.79 -8.96
CA ILE A 83 3.88 -11.71 -7.99
C ILE A 83 3.52 -10.38 -8.65
N ILE A 84 2.93 -9.48 -7.87
CA ILE A 84 2.72 -8.08 -8.26
C ILE A 84 3.40 -7.24 -7.20
N ILE A 85 4.40 -6.44 -7.60
CA ILE A 85 5.14 -5.55 -6.69
C ILE A 85 4.50 -4.17 -6.76
N ALA A 86 3.88 -3.76 -5.65
CA ALA A 86 3.20 -2.48 -5.49
C ALA A 86 3.66 -1.75 -4.22
N THR A 87 4.95 -1.86 -3.88
CA THR A 87 5.55 -1.33 -2.64
C THR A 87 5.65 0.20 -2.59
N GLY A 88 5.32 0.87 -3.70
CA GLY A 88 5.31 2.33 -3.80
C GLY A 88 6.69 2.95 -3.64
N LYS A 89 6.72 4.18 -3.14
CA LYS A 89 7.93 4.96 -2.85
C LYS A 89 7.68 5.85 -1.63
N ARG A 90 8.74 6.40 -1.05
CA ARG A 90 8.65 7.45 -0.02
C ARG A 90 9.34 8.72 -0.52
N PRO A 91 8.77 9.92 -0.30
CA PRO A 91 9.45 11.16 -0.66
C PRO A 91 10.72 11.29 0.18
N ARG A 92 11.76 11.88 -0.41
CA ARG A 92 12.95 12.27 0.33
C ARG A 92 12.62 13.52 1.13
N MET A 93 12.72 13.42 2.45
CA MET A 93 12.58 14.55 3.37
C MET A 93 13.80 15.45 3.30
N LEU A 94 13.59 16.75 3.47
CA LEU A 94 14.66 17.75 3.55
C LEU A 94 15.37 17.72 4.91
N ASN A 95 14.73 17.15 5.93
CA ASN A 95 15.19 17.06 7.32
C ASN A 95 15.46 18.43 7.95
N VAL A 96 14.55 19.39 7.71
CA VAL A 96 14.64 20.75 8.25
C VAL A 96 13.65 20.99 9.40
N PRO A 97 13.96 21.90 10.35
CA PRO A 97 13.06 22.21 11.45
C PRO A 97 11.67 22.64 10.95
N GLY A 98 10.63 21.95 11.43
CA GLY A 98 9.24 22.24 11.08
C GLY A 98 8.67 21.44 9.91
N GLU A 99 9.48 20.72 9.13
CA GLU A 99 8.99 19.90 7.99
C GLU A 99 7.92 18.89 8.43
N GLU A 100 8.20 18.07 9.45
CA GLU A 100 7.24 17.10 9.98
C GLU A 100 6.01 17.77 10.59
N ARG A 101 6.19 18.86 11.35
CA ARG A 101 5.09 19.58 12.00
C ARG A 101 4.12 20.22 10.99
N LEU A 102 4.64 20.65 9.84
CA LEU A 102 3.90 21.35 8.80
C LEU A 102 3.46 20.45 7.65
N LYS A 103 3.78 19.15 7.68
CA LYS A 103 3.34 18.17 6.70
C LYS A 103 1.82 18.13 6.63
N GLY A 104 1.26 18.34 5.44
CA GLY A 104 -0.20 18.46 5.23
C GLY A 104 -0.81 19.79 5.71
N ARG A 105 -0.01 20.69 6.30
CA ARG A 105 -0.41 22.02 6.81
C ARG A 105 0.45 23.13 6.19
N GLY A 106 0.74 23.01 4.90
CA GLY A 106 1.58 23.94 4.13
C GLY A 106 2.81 23.28 3.49
N VAL A 107 3.34 22.19 4.07
CA VAL A 107 4.36 21.35 3.42
C VAL A 107 3.67 20.21 2.66
N SER A 108 3.95 20.11 1.36
CA SER A 108 3.49 19.04 0.46
C SER A 108 4.64 18.46 -0.35
N TYR A 109 4.53 17.18 -0.69
CA TYR A 109 5.50 16.45 -1.54
C TYR A 109 4.97 16.17 -2.95
N CYS A 110 3.72 16.57 -3.22
CA CYS A 110 3.11 16.52 -4.54
C CYS A 110 2.77 17.96 -4.91
N ALA A 111 3.27 18.42 -6.07
CA ALA A 111 2.77 19.65 -6.65
C ALA A 111 1.30 19.45 -6.98
N THR A 112 0.44 20.33 -6.46
CA THR A 112 -0.97 20.46 -6.83
C THR A 112 -1.08 21.25 -8.12
#